data_AF-Q81I39-F1
#
_entry.id   AF-Q81I39-F1
#
_cell.length_a   1.000
_cell.length_b   1.000
_cell.length_c   1.000
_cell.angle_alpha   90.00
_cell.angle_beta   90.00
_cell.angle_gamma   90.00
#
_symmetry.space_group_name_H-M   'P 1'
#
loop_
_entity.id
_entity.type
_entity.pdbx_description
1 polymer ?
#
loop_
_entity_poly.entity_id
_entity_poly.type
_entity_poly.pdbx_seq_one_letter_code
_entity_poly.pdbx_strand_id
1 'polypeptide(L)'
;MKKIGTMLLLSFLITGCTQTQPDSKEQKKDVIATSSTQVNAPSFFHLSVLKDVNWEETPSFVEGKMPLKGIEGKVAMADSPIIANEQNEIMWHFLDSEIPTGKLSIIALKQGSVTPTQVLFQKETSKQTWTTSNTIYSTTNELPLTMSLPSSGLWLLNIYVNEKYYDQFVITAE
;
A
#
# COMPACT_ATOMS: atom_id res chain seq x y z
N MET A 1 1.73 39.09 73.35
CA MET A 1 1.09 38.83 72.04
C MET A 1 1.95 39.53 70.98
N LYS A 2 2.88 38.83 70.31
CA LYS A 2 2.71 38.12 69.01
C LYS A 2 2.44 39.17 67.89
N LYS A 3 3.26 39.49 66.87
CA LYS A 3 4.59 39.12 66.30
C LYS A 3 5.01 40.35 65.42
N ILE A 4 6.25 40.86 65.43
CA ILE A 4 7.37 40.59 64.49
C ILE A 4 6.94 40.66 63.01
N GLY A 5 7.56 41.38 62.07
CA GLY A 5 8.85 42.08 62.00
C GLY A 5 8.84 42.95 60.72
N THR A 6 9.67 43.99 60.59
CA THR A 6 11.00 43.95 59.93
C THR A 6 10.97 43.19 58.59
N MET A 7 11.44 43.67 57.45
CA MET A 7 12.61 44.50 57.18
C MET A 7 12.69 44.76 55.66
N LEU A 8 13.37 45.85 55.33
CA LEU A 8 14.28 46.09 54.20
C LEU A 8 13.83 46.07 52.73
N LEU A 9 14.09 47.24 52.15
CA LEU A 9 14.68 47.53 50.84
C LEU A 9 15.36 46.34 50.13
N LEU A 10 15.23 46.27 48.80
CA LEU A 10 16.23 46.84 47.88
C LEU A 10 15.75 46.68 46.43
N SER A 11 15.82 47.77 45.69
CA SER A 11 15.72 47.89 44.24
C SER A 11 16.78 47.09 43.52
N PHE A 12 16.44 46.38 42.43
CA PHE A 12 17.32 46.18 41.28
C PHE A 12 16.51 45.94 39.99
N LEU A 13 16.85 46.73 38.97
CA LEU A 13 16.48 46.57 37.57
C LEU A 13 17.05 45.25 37.05
N ILE A 14 16.22 44.44 36.41
CA ILE A 14 16.68 43.34 35.56
C ILE A 14 15.77 43.23 34.35
N THR A 15 16.29 43.68 33.22
CA THR A 15 15.83 43.33 31.88
C THR A 15 16.09 41.84 31.68
N GLY A 16 15.07 41.04 31.36
CA GLY A 16 15.25 39.61 31.13
C GLY A 16 13.95 38.91 30.68
N CYS A 17 14.00 38.38 29.46
CA CYS A 17 12.97 37.75 28.65
C CYS A 17 12.15 36.64 29.34
N THR A 18 10.86 36.49 29.00
CA THR A 18 10.27 35.15 28.75
C THR A 18 8.96 35.18 27.95
N GLN A 19 8.77 34.10 27.20
CA GLN A 19 7.62 33.63 26.40
C GLN A 19 6.23 33.98 26.96
N THR A 20 5.25 34.20 26.08
CA THR A 20 4.24 33.21 25.61
C THR A 20 2.99 33.93 25.04
N GLN A 21 2.45 33.41 23.94
CA GLN A 21 1.15 33.66 23.24
C GLN A 21 -0.08 33.92 24.16
N PRO A 22 -1.28 34.36 23.68
CA PRO A 22 -1.91 34.19 22.35
C PRO A 22 -2.54 35.52 21.84
N ASP A 23 -3.28 35.71 20.75
CA ASP A 23 -4.32 34.93 20.13
C ASP A 23 -4.76 35.73 18.89
N SER A 24 -4.77 35.12 17.71
CA SER A 24 -5.74 35.47 16.66
C SER A 24 -5.68 34.37 15.61
N LYS A 25 -6.59 33.43 15.81
CA LYS A 25 -7.02 32.40 14.87
C LYS A 25 -7.21 32.99 13.48
N GLU A 26 -6.54 32.42 12.49
CA GLU A 26 -7.13 32.23 11.17
C GLU A 26 -6.65 30.88 10.62
N GLN A 27 -7.62 30.10 10.17
CA GLN A 27 -7.51 28.68 9.86
C GLN A 27 -6.42 28.39 8.83
N LYS A 28 -5.34 27.75 9.30
CA LYS A 28 -4.47 26.96 8.43
C LYS A 28 -5.25 25.73 7.99
N LYS A 29 -5.64 25.68 6.72
CA LYS A 29 -6.04 24.45 6.05
C LYS A 29 -4.82 23.53 6.11
N ASP A 30 -4.81 22.59 7.04
CA ASP A 30 -3.86 21.48 7.07
C ASP A 30 -4.10 20.64 5.81
N VAL A 31 -3.46 21.06 4.72
CA VAL A 31 -2.98 20.11 3.74
C VAL A 31 -1.93 19.32 4.51
N ILE A 32 -2.32 18.11 4.92
CA ILE A 32 -1.41 17.07 5.37
C ILE A 32 -0.41 16.90 4.23
N ALA A 33 0.70 17.61 4.32
CA ALA A 33 1.89 17.32 3.53
C ALA A 33 2.42 16.00 4.10
N THR A 34 1.93 14.90 3.55
CA THR A 34 2.51 13.58 3.78
C THR A 34 3.88 13.60 3.12
N SER A 35 4.90 14.06 3.86
CA SER A 35 6.29 13.73 3.59
C SER A 35 6.47 12.24 3.86
N SER A 36 5.92 11.39 2.99
CA SER A 36 6.37 10.02 2.86
C SER A 36 7.75 10.08 2.24
N THR A 37 8.76 9.60 2.95
CA THR A 37 10.03 9.15 2.37
C THR A 37 9.75 8.47 1.03
N GLN A 38 10.23 9.05 -0.07
CA GLN A 38 9.85 8.67 -1.44
C GLN A 38 10.15 7.20 -1.71
N VAL A 39 9.16 6.34 -1.53
CA VAL A 39 9.12 5.05 -2.21
C VAL A 39 8.82 5.40 -3.66
N ASN A 40 9.70 4.99 -4.58
CA ASN A 40 9.53 5.20 -6.03
C ASN A 40 8.36 4.35 -6.56
N ALA A 41 7.13 4.74 -6.20
CA ALA A 41 5.91 4.17 -6.73
C ALA A 41 5.69 4.64 -8.18
N PRO A 42 5.03 3.85 -9.04
CA PRO A 42 4.65 4.30 -10.36
C PRO A 42 3.74 5.54 -10.31
N SER A 43 3.87 6.45 -11.29
CA SER A 43 3.10 7.71 -11.32
C SER A 43 1.59 7.53 -11.46
N PHE A 44 1.14 6.38 -12.00
CA PHE A 44 -0.27 6.02 -12.12
C PHE A 44 -0.88 5.45 -10.83
N PHE A 45 -0.05 5.19 -9.81
CA PHE A 45 -0.52 4.69 -8.52
C PHE A 45 -0.89 5.83 -7.58
N HIS A 46 -2.01 5.69 -6.89
CA HIS A 46 -2.46 6.65 -5.89
C HIS A 46 -3.07 5.91 -4.70
N LEU A 47 -2.80 6.39 -3.47
CA LEU A 47 -3.25 5.76 -2.23
C LEU A 47 -4.78 5.73 -2.04
N SER A 48 -5.56 6.38 -2.92
CA SER A 48 -7.02 6.28 -2.93
C SER A 48 -7.53 4.86 -3.15
N VAL A 49 -6.71 3.93 -3.66
CA VAL A 49 -7.05 2.49 -3.74
C VAL A 49 -7.30 1.85 -2.36
N LEU A 50 -6.80 2.47 -1.28
CA LEU A 50 -7.05 2.04 0.09
C LEU A 50 -8.45 2.43 0.60
N LYS A 51 -9.16 3.29 -0.14
CA LYS A 51 -10.50 3.72 0.25
C LYS A 51 -11.45 2.52 0.15
N ASP A 52 -12.21 2.28 1.20
CA ASP A 52 -13.26 1.25 1.25
C ASP A 52 -12.74 -0.20 1.11
N VAL A 53 -11.44 -0.44 1.31
CA VAL A 53 -10.88 -1.80 1.33
C VAL A 53 -11.44 -2.60 2.50
N ASN A 54 -12.07 -3.74 2.21
CA ASN A 54 -12.35 -4.76 3.20
C ASN A 54 -11.07 -5.59 3.43
N TRP A 55 -10.45 -5.48 4.60
CA TRP A 55 -9.24 -6.22 4.96
C TRP A 55 -9.58 -7.63 5.48
N GLU A 56 -10.18 -8.42 4.61
CA GLU A 56 -10.42 -9.85 4.80
C GLU A 56 -9.83 -10.58 3.60
N GLU A 57 -9.28 -11.77 3.81
CA GLU A 57 -8.77 -12.56 2.70
C GLU A 57 -9.89 -12.85 1.70
N THR A 58 -9.61 -12.63 0.42
CA THR A 58 -10.57 -12.88 -0.65
C THR A 58 -10.95 -14.36 -0.64
N PRO A 59 -12.25 -14.69 -0.61
CA PRO A 59 -12.68 -16.09 -0.60
C PRO A 59 -12.23 -16.78 -1.89
N SER A 60 -11.88 -18.06 -1.76
CA SER A 60 -11.59 -18.88 -2.92
C SER A 60 -12.87 -19.29 -3.63
N PHE A 61 -12.78 -19.47 -4.95
CA PHE A 61 -13.85 -19.99 -5.79
C PHE A 61 -13.30 -21.07 -6.72
N VAL A 62 -14.16 -21.77 -7.44
CA VAL A 62 -13.77 -22.86 -8.35
C VAL A 62 -14.15 -22.50 -9.78
N GLU A 63 -13.16 -22.45 -10.66
CA GLU A 63 -13.36 -22.33 -12.11
C GLU A 63 -13.04 -23.70 -12.74
N GLY A 64 -14.09 -24.37 -13.24
CA GLY A 64 -13.99 -25.76 -13.72
C GLY A 64 -13.62 -26.74 -12.61
N LYS A 65 -12.33 -27.06 -12.48
CA LYS A 65 -11.78 -27.95 -11.42
C LYS A 65 -10.65 -27.30 -10.62
N MET A 66 -10.34 -26.03 -10.89
CA MET A 66 -9.20 -25.34 -10.31
C MET A 66 -9.68 -24.39 -9.20
N PRO A 67 -9.17 -24.52 -7.97
CA PRO A 67 -9.42 -23.53 -6.93
C PRO A 67 -8.63 -22.27 -7.23
N LEU A 68 -9.33 -21.13 -7.26
CA LEU A 68 -8.80 -19.81 -7.57
C LEU A 68 -9.10 -18.84 -6.43
N LYS A 69 -8.28 -17.80 -6.31
CA LYS A 69 -8.47 -16.68 -5.38
C LYS A 69 -8.33 -15.36 -6.13
N GLY A 70 -9.32 -14.49 -6.00
CA GLY A 70 -9.36 -13.21 -6.71
C GLY A 70 -10.80 -12.78 -7.00
N ILE A 71 -10.99 -12.10 -8.12
CA ILE A 71 -12.30 -11.58 -8.54
C ILE A 71 -12.90 -12.49 -9.61
N GLU A 72 -13.99 -13.18 -9.26
CA GLU A 72 -14.75 -14.05 -10.17
C GLU A 72 -15.10 -13.34 -11.49
N GLY A 73 -14.93 -14.03 -12.61
CA GLY A 73 -15.19 -13.48 -13.95
C GLY A 73 -14.22 -12.37 -14.40
N LYS A 74 -13.23 -11.99 -13.58
CA LYS A 74 -12.25 -10.95 -13.93
C LYS A 74 -10.80 -11.42 -13.93
N VAL A 75 -10.21 -11.58 -12.75
CA VAL A 75 -8.80 -11.96 -12.59
C VAL A 75 -8.61 -12.67 -11.26
N ALA A 76 -7.88 -13.78 -11.30
CA ALA A 76 -7.58 -14.55 -10.11
C ALA A 76 -6.22 -15.21 -10.24
N MET A 77 -5.72 -15.72 -9.12
CA MET A 77 -4.54 -16.56 -9.06
C MET A 77 -4.93 -17.95 -8.56
N ALA A 78 -4.12 -18.96 -8.90
CA ALA A 78 -4.24 -20.28 -8.30
C ALA A 78 -4.23 -20.16 -6.77
N ASP A 79 -5.16 -20.84 -6.11
CA ASP A 79 -5.29 -20.83 -4.66
C ASP A 79 -4.22 -21.72 -4.02
N SER A 80 -3.01 -21.17 -3.95
CA SER A 80 -1.82 -21.79 -3.38
C SER A 80 -1.32 -20.93 -2.20
N PRO A 81 -0.75 -21.54 -1.15
CA PRO A 81 -0.13 -20.81 -0.05
C PRO A 81 0.96 -19.86 -0.56
N ILE A 82 1.01 -18.65 0.01
CA ILE A 82 2.06 -17.67 -0.28
C ILE A 82 2.90 -17.51 0.98
N ILE A 83 4.13 -18.02 0.95
CA ILE A 83 5.05 -17.90 2.08
C ILE A 83 5.84 -16.60 1.98
N ALA A 84 5.89 -15.82 3.06
CA ALA A 84 6.65 -14.59 3.11
C ALA A 84 8.16 -14.83 2.90
N ASN A 85 8.80 -13.94 2.16
CA ASN A 85 10.21 -13.98 1.75
C ASN A 85 10.60 -15.13 0.82
N GLU A 86 9.63 -15.92 0.35
CA GLU A 86 9.86 -16.93 -0.68
C GLU A 86 9.45 -16.40 -2.05
N GLN A 87 10.11 -16.93 -3.09
CA GLN A 87 9.73 -16.68 -4.48
C GLN A 87 8.85 -17.85 -4.93
N ASN A 88 7.58 -17.56 -5.19
CA ASN A 88 6.61 -18.55 -5.61
C ASN A 88 6.13 -18.23 -7.01
N GLU A 89 6.22 -19.20 -7.93
CA GLU A 89 5.57 -19.10 -9.23
C GLU A 89 4.10 -19.48 -9.08
N ILE A 90 3.23 -18.54 -9.40
CA ILE A 90 1.78 -18.68 -9.23
C ILE A 90 1.14 -18.46 -10.59
N MET A 91 0.26 -19.37 -10.99
CA MET A 91 -0.54 -19.19 -12.20
C MET A 91 -1.59 -18.12 -11.97
N TRP A 92 -1.54 -17.05 -12.77
CA TRP A 92 -2.60 -16.05 -12.87
C TRP A 92 -3.55 -16.41 -14.00
N HIS A 93 -4.84 -16.26 -13.75
CA HIS A 93 -5.93 -16.51 -14.69
C HIS A 93 -6.67 -15.20 -14.98
N PHE A 94 -6.79 -14.86 -16.26
CA PHE A 94 -7.56 -13.71 -16.73
C PHE A 94 -8.89 -14.23 -17.30
N LEU A 95 -9.95 -14.03 -16.52
CA LEU A 95 -11.26 -14.63 -16.75
C LEU A 95 -12.19 -13.70 -17.55
N ASP A 96 -11.86 -12.42 -17.57
CA ASP A 96 -12.58 -11.40 -18.36
C ASP A 96 -12.20 -11.50 -19.84
N SER A 97 -13.15 -11.86 -20.69
CA SER A 97 -12.98 -11.88 -22.15
C SER A 97 -12.73 -10.49 -22.75
N GLU A 98 -13.01 -9.43 -22.01
CA GLU A 98 -12.84 -8.03 -22.40
C GLU A 98 -11.65 -7.35 -21.69
N ILE A 99 -10.77 -8.13 -21.04
CA ILE A 99 -9.60 -7.55 -20.37
C ILE A 99 -8.79 -6.67 -21.34
N PRO A 100 -8.40 -5.44 -20.92
CA PRO A 100 -7.65 -4.55 -21.79
C PRO A 100 -6.32 -5.16 -22.25
N THR A 101 -5.87 -4.79 -23.44
CA THR A 101 -4.51 -5.13 -23.89
C THR A 101 -3.49 -4.22 -23.20
N GLY A 102 -2.42 -4.79 -22.65
CA GLY A 102 -1.39 -4.00 -21.98
C GLY A 102 -0.39 -4.81 -21.19
N LYS A 103 0.60 -4.12 -20.61
CA LYS A 103 1.42 -4.74 -19.57
C LYS A 103 0.64 -4.80 -18.26
N LEU A 104 0.83 -5.90 -17.52
CA LEU A 104 0.25 -6.09 -16.21
C LEU A 104 1.16 -5.47 -15.15
N SER A 105 0.61 -4.64 -14.27
CA SER A 105 1.29 -4.17 -13.07
C SER A 105 0.57 -4.62 -11.82
N ILE A 106 1.34 -5.03 -10.81
CA ILE A 106 0.82 -5.41 -9.50
C ILE A 106 1.56 -4.59 -8.44
N ILE A 107 0.80 -3.79 -7.69
CA ILE A 107 1.32 -2.94 -6.62
C ILE A 107 0.69 -3.40 -5.32
N ALA A 108 1.51 -3.94 -4.42
CA ALA A 108 1.01 -4.46 -3.15
C ALA A 108 1.10 -3.43 -2.02
N LEU A 109 0.12 -3.44 -1.12
CA LEU A 109 0.12 -2.69 0.13
C LEU A 109 -0.17 -3.64 1.29
N LYS A 110 0.64 -3.59 2.33
CA LYS A 110 0.38 -4.33 3.56
C LYS A 110 -0.73 -3.64 4.36
N GLN A 111 -1.55 -4.41 5.07
CA GLN A 111 -2.51 -3.85 6.03
C GLN A 111 -1.82 -2.89 7.01
N GLY A 112 -2.40 -1.70 7.17
CA GLY A 112 -1.85 -0.63 8.02
C GLY A 112 -0.63 0.10 7.44
N SER A 113 -0.23 -0.19 6.20
CA SER A 113 0.88 0.46 5.51
C SER A 113 0.41 1.36 4.37
N VAL A 114 1.16 2.45 4.13
CA VAL A 114 1.03 3.33 2.95
C VAL A 114 2.23 3.20 2.01
N THR A 115 3.10 2.21 2.25
CA THR A 115 4.32 1.97 1.46
C THR A 115 4.02 0.93 0.37
N PRO A 116 3.95 1.33 -0.91
CA PRO A 116 3.75 0.38 -2.01
C PRO A 116 4.95 -0.54 -2.16
N THR A 117 4.70 -1.81 -2.50
CA THR A 117 5.71 -2.86 -2.57
C THR A 117 5.69 -3.54 -3.94
N GLN A 118 6.87 -3.71 -4.53
CA GLN A 118 7.07 -4.52 -5.73
C GLN A 118 6.98 -5.99 -5.35
N VAL A 119 6.14 -6.75 -6.07
CA VAL A 119 5.94 -8.17 -5.76
C VAL A 119 6.34 -9.10 -6.90
N LEU A 120 6.37 -8.61 -8.13
CA LEU A 120 6.74 -9.40 -9.30
C LEU A 120 8.25 -9.57 -9.38
N PHE A 121 8.75 -10.79 -9.47
CA PHE A 121 10.16 -11.10 -9.67
C PHE A 121 10.43 -11.48 -11.12
N GLN A 122 11.28 -10.71 -11.81
CA GLN A 122 11.68 -11.03 -13.18
C GLN A 122 12.94 -11.89 -13.18
N LYS A 123 12.81 -13.17 -13.56
CA LYS A 123 13.91 -14.15 -13.60
C LYS A 123 15.13 -13.64 -14.39
N GLU A 124 14.91 -12.99 -15.53
CA GLU A 124 15.97 -12.48 -16.40
C GLU A 124 16.87 -11.43 -15.74
N THR A 125 16.32 -10.65 -14.80
CA THR A 125 17.04 -9.54 -14.16
C THR A 125 17.33 -9.79 -12.68
N SER A 126 16.80 -10.89 -12.13
CA SER A 126 16.82 -11.22 -10.71
C SER A 126 16.36 -10.07 -9.80
N LYS A 127 15.40 -9.27 -10.26
CA LYS A 127 14.91 -8.07 -9.55
C LYS A 127 13.40 -8.09 -9.41
N GLN A 128 12.95 -7.51 -8.30
CA GLN A 128 11.55 -7.15 -8.13
C GLN A 128 11.19 -5.96 -9.04
N THR A 129 9.98 -5.99 -9.57
CA THR A 129 9.47 -5.01 -10.53
C THR A 129 8.00 -4.72 -10.27
N TRP A 130 7.52 -3.57 -10.77
CA TRP A 130 6.11 -3.19 -10.71
C TRP A 130 5.27 -3.86 -11.79
N THR A 131 5.89 -4.17 -12.94
CA THR A 131 5.21 -4.43 -14.21
C THR A 131 5.88 -5.60 -14.92
N THR A 132 5.08 -6.46 -15.55
CA THR A 132 5.55 -7.56 -16.40
C THR A 132 6.34 -7.04 -17.60
N SER A 133 7.24 -7.86 -18.14
CA SER A 133 7.95 -7.55 -19.39
C SER A 133 7.04 -7.75 -20.61
N ASN A 134 6.20 -8.78 -20.58
CA ASN A 134 5.24 -9.15 -21.62
C ASN A 134 3.93 -8.36 -21.52
N THR A 135 3.29 -8.20 -22.68
CA THR A 135 1.92 -7.69 -22.83
C THR A 135 0.93 -8.84 -22.70
N ILE A 136 -0.15 -8.63 -21.97
CA ILE A 136 -1.35 -9.49 -21.98
C ILE A 136 -2.36 -8.93 -22.99
N TYR A 137 -3.13 -9.83 -23.60
CA TYR A 137 -4.20 -9.55 -24.55
C TYR A 137 -5.49 -10.18 -24.05
N SER A 138 -6.64 -9.85 -24.64
CA SER A 138 -7.92 -10.51 -24.32
C SER A 138 -7.93 -12.02 -24.59
N THR A 139 -6.98 -12.53 -25.38
CA THR A 139 -6.77 -13.96 -25.63
C THR A 139 -5.78 -14.62 -24.67
N THR A 140 -5.17 -13.84 -23.76
CA THR A 140 -4.28 -14.36 -22.72
C THR A 140 -5.12 -14.87 -21.57
N ASN A 141 -5.37 -16.18 -21.53
CA ASN A 141 -6.19 -16.79 -20.47
C ASN A 141 -5.41 -16.98 -19.17
N GLU A 142 -4.10 -17.20 -19.26
CA GLU A 142 -3.25 -17.50 -18.11
C GLU A 142 -1.81 -17.00 -18.28
N LEU A 143 -1.14 -16.72 -17.17
CA LEU A 143 0.25 -16.29 -17.14
C LEU A 143 0.93 -16.73 -15.82
N PRO A 144 2.00 -17.53 -15.85
CA PRO A 144 2.80 -17.80 -14.66
C PRO A 144 3.55 -16.54 -14.24
N LEU A 145 3.37 -16.12 -12.99
CA LEU A 145 4.10 -15.00 -12.39
C LEU A 145 4.86 -15.45 -11.16
N THR A 146 6.16 -15.19 -11.12
CA THR A 146 6.96 -15.35 -9.90
C THR A 146 6.74 -14.15 -8.99
N MET A 147 6.29 -14.39 -7.76
CA MET A 147 5.96 -13.37 -6.78
C MET A 147 6.70 -13.59 -5.46
N SER A 148 6.99 -12.51 -4.73
CA SER A 148 7.51 -12.57 -3.36
C SER A 148 7.00 -11.40 -2.54
N LEU A 149 6.49 -11.69 -1.34
CA LEU A 149 6.05 -10.70 -0.36
C LEU A 149 7.03 -10.66 0.82
N PRO A 150 7.41 -9.48 1.33
CA PRO A 150 8.52 -9.37 2.30
C PRO A 150 8.15 -9.79 3.74
N SER A 151 6.87 -9.99 4.05
CA SER A 151 6.44 -10.32 5.41
C SER A 151 5.04 -10.93 5.41
N SER A 152 4.75 -11.73 6.44
CA SER A 152 3.43 -12.32 6.65
C SER A 152 2.36 -11.28 7.00
N GLY A 153 1.09 -11.67 6.80
CA GLY A 153 -0.12 -10.88 7.05
C GLY A 153 -0.94 -10.60 5.78
N LEU A 154 -1.93 -9.73 5.92
CA LEU A 154 -2.81 -9.35 4.81
C LEU A 154 -2.16 -8.32 3.88
N TRP A 155 -2.30 -8.58 2.58
CA TRP A 155 -1.79 -7.73 1.50
C TRP A 155 -2.88 -7.45 0.48
N LEU A 156 -3.08 -6.19 0.16
CA LEU A 156 -3.91 -5.75 -0.97
C LEU A 156 -3.07 -5.78 -2.24
N LEU A 157 -3.49 -6.55 -3.25
CA LEU A 157 -2.92 -6.52 -4.58
C LEU A 157 -3.72 -5.58 -5.47
N ASN A 158 -3.12 -4.45 -5.84
CA ASN A 158 -3.72 -3.51 -6.80
C ASN A 158 -3.25 -3.85 -8.21
N ILE A 159 -4.20 -4.15 -9.08
CA ILE A 159 -3.94 -4.67 -10.43
C ILE A 159 -4.22 -3.57 -11.44
N TYR A 160 -3.25 -3.36 -12.32
CA TYR A 160 -3.34 -2.40 -13.40
C TYR A 160 -3.00 -3.08 -14.72
N VAL A 161 -3.69 -2.69 -15.78
CA VAL A 161 -3.37 -3.10 -17.14
C VAL A 161 -3.16 -1.85 -17.98
N ASN A 162 -1.99 -1.76 -18.62
CA ASN A 162 -1.58 -0.57 -19.35
C ASN A 162 -1.67 0.71 -18.50
N GLU A 163 -1.16 0.63 -17.26
CA GLU A 163 -1.16 1.74 -16.28
C GLU A 163 -2.55 2.22 -15.82
N LYS A 164 -3.63 1.54 -16.23
CA LYS A 164 -5.00 1.82 -15.78
C LYS A 164 -5.42 0.82 -14.73
N TYR A 165 -6.03 1.31 -13.65
CA TYR A 165 -6.59 0.46 -12.61
C TYR A 165 -7.60 -0.52 -13.20
N TYR A 166 -7.45 -1.80 -12.87
CA TYR A 166 -8.30 -2.88 -13.38
C TYR A 166 -9.16 -3.48 -12.27
N ASP A 167 -8.53 -3.88 -11.16
CA ASP A 167 -9.22 -4.33 -9.95
C ASP A 167 -8.23 -4.44 -8.77
N GLN A 168 -8.72 -4.87 -7.61
CA GLN A 168 -7.89 -5.21 -6.46
C GLN A 168 -8.52 -6.32 -5.61
N PHE A 169 -7.68 -7.12 -4.95
CA PHE A 169 -8.15 -8.11 -3.98
C PHE A 169 -7.11 -8.35 -2.89
N VAL A 170 -7.56 -8.85 -1.74
CA VAL A 170 -6.71 -9.08 -0.56
C VAL A 170 -6.31 -10.56 -0.49
N ILE A 171 -5.04 -10.80 -0.19
CA ILE A 171 -4.45 -12.13 0.03
C ILE A 171 -3.76 -12.19 1.39
N THR A 172 -3.51 -13.41 1.87
CA THR A 172 -2.68 -13.66 3.05
C THR A 172 -1.31 -14.17 2.62
N ALA A 173 -0.25 -13.62 3.21
CA ALA A 173 1.07 -14.23 3.21
C ALA A 173 1.33 -14.87 4.58
N GLU A 174 1.82 -16.11 4.58
CA GLU A 174 2.16 -16.89 5.78
C GLU A 174 3.58 -16.60 6.29
#